data_AF-A0A1Z8ZA11-F1
#
_entry.id   AF-A0A1Z8ZA11-F1
#
_cell.length_a   1.000
_cell.length_b   1.000
_cell.length_c   1.000
_cell.angle_alpha   90.00
_cell.angle_beta   90.00
_cell.angle_gamma   90.00
#
_symmetry.space_group_name_H-M   'P 1'
#
loop_
_entity.id
_entity.type
_entity.pdbx_description
1 polymer ?
#
loop_
_entity_poly.entity_id
_entity_poly.type
_entity_poly.pdbx_seq_one_letter_code
_entity_poly.pdbx_strand_id
1 'polypeptide(L)' 'MKHHTFEDGLKYRPDYEWPEPGTEKKCPKCQRELELVENSPSYYGKPWWCYKCQWQFSEEDFAKMDSSEEE' A
#
# COMPACT_ATOMS: atom_id res chain seq x y z
N MET A 1 31.91 10.50 25.55
CA MET A 1 31.66 10.44 24.10
C MET A 1 30.19 10.12 23.88
N LYS A 2 29.40 11.08 23.38
CA LYS A 2 27.99 10.88 23.02
C LYS A 2 27.97 10.21 21.66
N HIS A 3 27.53 8.95 21.60
CA HIS A 3 27.31 8.27 20.34
C HIS A 3 26.21 9.04 19.59
N HIS A 4 26.51 9.54 18.40
CA HIS A 4 25.51 10.00 17.44
C HIS A 4 24.69 8.77 17.00
N THR A 5 23.75 8.32 17.83
CA THR A 5 22.63 7.53 17.35
C THR A 5 21.76 8.48 16.55
N PHE A 6 21.67 8.26 15.24
CA PHE A 6 20.69 8.88 14.37
C PHE A 6 19.30 8.72 15.03
N GLU A 7 18.85 9.74 15.76
CA GLU A 7 17.59 9.76 16.52
C GLU A 7 16.35 9.94 15.64
N ASP A 8 16.51 9.97 14.32
CA ASP A 8 15.39 10.16 13.41
C ASP A 8 15.66 9.43 12.10
N GLY A 9 15.81 8.11 12.21
CA GLY A 9 15.60 7.22 11.06
C GLY A 9 14.11 7.20 10.74
N LEU A 10 13.57 8.36 10.35
CA LEU A 10 12.18 8.60 9.99
C LEU A 10 11.94 7.80 8.72
N LYS A 11 11.70 6.50 8.91
CA LYS A 11 11.29 5.59 7.83
C LYS A 11 9.95 6.14 7.38
N TYR A 12 10.01 6.96 6.33
CA TYR A 12 8.86 7.62 5.74
C TYR A 12 7.87 6.52 5.35
N ARG A 13 6.85 6.34 6.19
CA ARG A 13 5.65 5.61 5.80
C ARG A 13 4.85 6.62 5.01
N PRO A 14 4.60 6.36 3.72
CA PRO A 14 3.59 7.13 3.02
C PRO A 14 2.29 6.99 3.82
N ASP A 15 1.56 8.08 4.02
CA ASP A 15 0.23 8.10 4.63
C ASP A 15 -0.79 7.45 3.69
N TYR A 16 -0.61 6.17 3.40
CA TYR A 16 -1.56 5.39 2.62
C TYR A 16 -2.83 5.17 3.45
N GLU A 17 -3.97 5.46 2.85
CA GLU A 17 -5.26 5.09 3.41
C GLU A 17 -5.36 3.57 3.48
N TRP A 18 -5.41 3.05 4.71
CA TRP A 18 -5.65 1.63 4.94
C TRP A 18 -7.15 1.38 4.98
N PRO A 19 -7.68 0.52 4.09
CA PRO A 19 -9.09 0.21 4.08
C PRO A 19 -9.47 -0.62 5.31
N GLU A 20 -10.78 -0.71 5.60
CA GLU A 20 -11.28 -1.47 6.74
C GLU A 20 -10.91 -2.97 6.61
N PRO A 21 -10.57 -3.63 7.73
CA PRO A 21 -10.30 -5.06 7.72
C PRO A 21 -11.54 -5.82 7.23
N GLY A 22 -11.37 -6.63 6.18
CA GLY A 22 -12.48 -7.31 5.49
C GLY A 22 -12.95 -6.62 4.21
N THR A 23 -12.36 -5.48 3.84
CA THR A 23 -12.58 -4.90 2.52
C THR A 23 -12.00 -5.83 1.44
N GLU A 24 -12.81 -6.13 0.42
CA GLU A 24 -12.41 -6.93 -0.73
C GLU A 24 -12.19 -6.01 -1.94
N LYS A 25 -11.04 -6.14 -2.60
CA LYS A 25 -10.73 -5.37 -3.81
C LYS A 25 -10.15 -6.27 -4.88
N LYS A 26 -10.34 -5.91 -6.15
CA LYS A 26 -9.82 -6.68 -7.29
C LYS A 26 -8.58 -6.05 -7.88
N CYS A 27 -7.61 -6.88 -8.25
CA CYS A 27 -6.40 -6.47 -8.91
C CYS A 27 -6.75 -5.90 -10.30
N PRO A 28 -6.28 -4.69 -10.64
CA PRO A 28 -6.63 -4.06 -11.91
C PRO A 28 -5.98 -4.81 -13.09
N LYS A 29 -4.84 -5.48 -12.85
CA LYS A 29 -4.10 -6.23 -13.87
C LYS A 29 -4.65 -7.63 -14.15
N CYS A 30 -5.09 -8.36 -13.12
CA CYS A 30 -5.50 -9.76 -13.28
C CYS A 30 -6.94 -10.07 -12.82
N GLN A 31 -7.67 -9.04 -12.36
CA GLN A 31 -9.07 -9.11 -11.92
C GLN A 31 -9.34 -10.10 -10.78
N ARG A 32 -8.29 -10.56 -10.08
CA ARG A 32 -8.39 -11.42 -8.90
C ARG A 32 -8.51 -10.62 -7.62
N GLU A 33 -9.04 -11.26 -6.58
CA GLU A 33 -9.08 -10.70 -5.23
C GLU A 33 -7.67 -10.38 -4.71
N LEU A 34 -7.55 -9.19 -4.14
CA LEU A 34 -6.36 -8.69 -3.48
C LEU A 34 -6.42 -9.07 -2.00
N GLU A 35 -5.27 -9.41 -1.46
CA GLU A 35 -5.09 -9.64 -0.04
C GLU A 35 -4.85 -8.30 0.64
N LEU A 36 -5.70 -7.97 1.61
CA LEU A 36 -5.50 -6.82 2.47
C LEU A 36 -4.40 -7.15 3.49
N VAL A 37 -3.26 -6.48 3.36
CA VAL A 37 -2.15 -6.60 4.31
C VAL A 37 -2.54 -5.90 5.61
N GLU A 38 -2.12 -6.43 6.75
CA GLU A 38 -2.35 -5.79 8.05
C GLU A 38 -1.64 -4.43 8.13
N ASN A 39 -2.32 -3.42 8.70
CA ASN A 39 -1.73 -2.10 8.97
C ASN A 39 -0.77 -2.15 10.16
N SER A 40 0.35 -2.87 9.99
CA SER A 40 1.36 -3.03 11.03
C SER A 40 2.34 -1.86 10.99
N PRO A 41 2.75 -1.26 12.13
CA PRO A 41 3.71 -0.15 12.20
C PRO A 41 5.09 -0.48 11.59
N SER A 42 5.43 -1.76 11.47
CA SER A 42 6.65 -2.25 10.82
C SER A 42 6.53 -2.52 9.31
N TYR A 43 5.33 -2.41 8.74
CA TYR A 43 5.09 -2.64 7.33
C TYR A 43 5.09 -1.30 6.54
N TYR A 44 5.95 -1.21 5.54
CA TYR A 44 6.19 0.01 4.74
C TYR A 44 5.68 -0.11 3.31
N GLY A 45 4.90 -1.17 3.02
CA GLY A 45 4.30 -1.40 1.72
C GLY A 45 2.92 -0.77 1.57
N LYS A 46 2.27 -1.04 0.44
CA LYS A 46 0.88 -0.61 0.21
C LYS A 46 -0.10 -1.63 0.82
N PRO A 47 -1.35 -1.21 1.15
CA PRO A 47 -2.33 -2.07 1.83
C PRO A 47 -2.78 -3.27 1.00
N TRP A 48 -2.82 -3.17 -0.32
CA TRP A 48 -3.33 -4.24 -1.17
C TRP A 48 -2.21 -5.05 -1.79
N TRP A 49 -2.23 -6.37 -1.60
CA TRP A 49 -1.26 -7.29 -2.17
C TRP A 49 -1.93 -8.24 -3.16
N CYS A 50 -1.31 -8.45 -4.32
CA CYS A 50 -1.74 -9.46 -5.28
C CYS A 50 -0.73 -10.61 -5.32
N TYR A 51 -1.06 -11.79 -4.79
CA TYR A 51 -0.17 -12.96 -4.87
C TYR A 51 0.13 -13.43 -6.31
N LYS A 52 -0.81 -13.23 -7.26
CA LYS A 52 -0.60 -13.62 -8.67
C LYS A 52 0.36 -12.69 -9.38
N CYS A 53 0.14 -11.38 -9.23
CA CYS A 53 0.97 -10.37 -9.89
C CYS A 53 2.27 -10.14 -9.12
N GLN A 54 2.31 -10.43 -7.82
CA GLN A 54 3.36 -10.00 -6.89
C GLN A 54 3.50 -8.47 -6.87
N TRP A 55 2.36 -7.79 -6.97
CA TRP A 55 2.25 -6.32 -6.99
C TRP A 55 1.50 -5.80 -5.77
N GLN A 56 1.89 -4.61 -5.34
CA GLN A 56 1.26 -3.86 -4.26
C GLN A 56 0.47 -2.68 -4.83
N PHE A 57 -0.73 -2.44 -4.31
CA PHE A 57 -1.63 -1.36 -4.72
C PHE A 57 -2.12 -0.57 -3.50
N SER A 58 -2.44 0.70 -3.69
CA SER A 58 -3.00 1.61 -2.67
C SER A 58 -4.29 2.18 -3.22
N GLU A 59 -5.14 2.74 -2.35
CA GLU A 59 -6.38 3.42 -2.78
C GLU A 59 -6.11 4.45 -3.88
N GLU A 60 -5.05 5.25 -3.74
CA GLU A 60 -4.60 6.21 -4.76
C GLU A 60 -4.24 5.58 -6.11
N ASP A 61 -3.70 4.35 -6.10
CA ASP A 61 -3.32 3.62 -7.31
C ASP A 61 -4.58 3.30 -8.12
N PHE A 62 -5.64 2.86 -7.44
CA PHE A 62 -6.95 2.64 -8.05
C PHE A 62 -7.58 3.95 -8.53
N ALA A 63 -7.51 5.01 -7.73
CA ALA A 63 -8.04 6.32 -8.11
C ALA A 63 -7.34 6.89 -9.37
N LYS A 64 -6.02 6.69 -9.51
CA LYS A 64 -5.28 7.10 -10.71
C LYS A 64 -5.63 6.27 -11.94
N MET A 65 -5.91 4.99 -11.77
CA MET A 65 -6.34 4.12 -12.87
C MET A 65 -7.74 4.48 -13.36
N ASP A 66 -8.65 4.83 -12.45
CA ASP A 66 -9.98 5.32 -12.77
C ASP A 66 -9.93 6.67 -13.52
N SER A 67 -9.02 7.56 -13.12
CA SER A 67 -8.85 8.88 -13.73
C SER A 67 -8.06 8.90 -15.05
N SER A 68 -7.60 7.75 -15.57
CA SER A 68 -6.87 7.70 -16.86
C SER A 68 -7.80 7.55 -18.07
N GLU A 69 -9.12 7.67 -17.86
CA GLU A 69 -10.14 7.56 -18.90
C GLU A 69 -10.71 8.93 -19.30
N GLU A 70 -9.94 10.02 -19.20
CA GLU A 70 -10.23 11.31 -19.86
C GLU A 70 -8.94 12.08 -20.16
N GLU A 71 -8.31 11.84 -21.33
CA GLU A 71 -7.63 12.85 -22.16
C GLU A 71 -7.59 12.42 -23.65
#